data_AF-A0A1J4MTW7-F1
#
_entry.id   AF-A0A1J4MTW7-F1
#
_cell.length_a   1.000
_cell.length_b   1.000
_cell.length_c   1.000
_cell.angle_alpha   90.00
_cell.angle_beta   90.00
_cell.angle_gamma   90.00
#
_symmetry.space_group_name_H-M   'P 1'
#
loop_
_entity.id
_entity.type
_entity.pdbx_description
1 polymer ?
#
loop_
_entity_poly.entity_id
_entity_poly.type
_entity_poly.pdbx_seq_one_letter_code
_entity_poly.pdbx_strand_id
1 'polypeptide(L)'
;MDSDSDIETHIVEDIVESNGLTGPKLILNSERILYRAEEIRYKPFNGIKEIPFIETLAITAPINKCNLDIDYKDSLAREISFYNTALNNVKEACNKLSDLAIKWNRPNDMLAEMLKSDAQMRSIKADLLKQEEKIKAVQNRKKRTIEKKFTKKIQVEKKKLRAQEKKNNIKEIERWKANRDKSIPVEESFDKFFTNKKVVKSSKNKQGRDKSEISKKIGTNSKLKKLRRNKSSKR
;
A
#
# COMPACT_ATOMS: atom_id res chain seq x y z
N MET A 1 -31.15 3.76 -21.71
CA MET A 1 -31.13 2.70 -20.70
C MET A 1 -29.72 2.13 -20.73
N ASP A 2 -28.71 2.69 -20.05
CA ASP A 2 -28.70 3.39 -18.76
C ASP A 2 -27.69 4.55 -18.81
N SER A 3 -28.11 5.69 -18.28
CA SER A 3 -27.36 6.95 -18.28
C SER A 3 -26.31 6.93 -17.17
N ASP A 4 -25.05 7.14 -17.56
CA ASP A 4 -23.85 7.09 -16.74
C ASP A 4 -23.55 8.49 -16.12
N SER A 5 -24.55 9.13 -15.53
CA SER A 5 -24.47 10.56 -15.19
C SER A 5 -25.01 10.96 -13.82
N ASP A 6 -24.84 10.15 -12.78
CA ASP A 6 -25.23 10.55 -11.41
C ASP A 6 -24.08 10.32 -10.41
N ILE A 7 -23.03 11.12 -10.54
CA ILE A 7 -22.23 11.55 -9.40
C ILE A 7 -22.18 13.08 -9.49
N GLU A 8 -23.31 13.70 -9.16
CA GLU A 8 -23.29 15.12 -8.77
C GLU A 8 -22.40 15.22 -7.53
N THR A 9 -21.17 15.66 -7.74
CA THR A 9 -20.40 16.31 -6.68
C THR A 9 -21.12 17.61 -6.37
N HIS A 10 -22.06 17.56 -5.43
CA HIS A 10 -22.59 18.73 -4.75
C HIS A 10 -21.43 19.32 -3.92
N ILE A 11 -20.52 20.01 -4.61
CA ILE A 11 -19.72 21.05 -4.02
C ILE A 11 -20.75 22.13 -3.72
N VAL A 12 -21.16 22.21 -2.46
CA VAL A 12 -21.79 23.41 -1.95
C VAL A 12 -20.71 24.48 -2.09
N GLU A 13 -20.75 25.22 -3.19
CA GLU A 13 -20.09 26.51 -3.27
C GLU A 13 -20.78 27.36 -2.22
N ASP A 14 -20.20 27.39 -1.02
CA ASP A 14 -20.52 28.39 -0.03
C ASP A 14 -20.20 29.73 -0.68
N ILE A 15 -21.24 30.38 -1.22
CA ILE A 15 -21.23 31.80 -1.51
C ILE A 15 -21.02 32.47 -0.16
N VAL A 16 -19.76 32.69 0.20
CA VAL A 16 -19.40 33.62 1.24
C VAL A 16 -19.67 35.00 0.65
N GLU A 17 -20.94 35.41 0.70
CA GLU A 17 -21.25 36.84 0.75
C GLU A 17 -20.43 37.40 1.90
N SER A 18 -19.38 38.14 1.56
CA SER A 18 -18.58 38.88 2.51
C SER A 18 -19.42 40.04 3.03
N ASN A 19 -20.43 39.71 3.84
CA ASN A 19 -21.03 40.64 4.78
C ASN A 19 -19.89 41.01 5.73
N GLY A 20 -19.30 42.18 5.47
CA GLY A 20 -18.21 42.71 6.25
C GLY A 20 -18.59 42.69 7.73
N LEU A 21 -18.04 41.73 8.46
CA LEU A 21 -18.04 41.74 9.91
C LEU A 21 -17.24 42.97 10.33
N THR A 22 -17.93 44.10 10.52
CA THR A 22 -17.42 45.26 11.25
C THR A 22 -17.32 44.87 12.72
N GLY A 23 -16.36 43.99 13.01
CA GLY A 23 -15.93 43.74 14.38
C GLY A 23 -15.44 45.04 15.02
N PRO A 24 -15.44 45.12 16.36
CA PRO A 24 -14.87 46.26 17.06
C PRO A 24 -13.46 46.53 16.52
N LYS A 25 -13.19 47.78 16.15
CA LYS A 25 -11.90 48.22 15.61
C LYS A 25 -10.80 47.72 16.54
N LEU A 26 -9.96 46.80 16.08
CA LEU A 26 -8.85 46.26 16.85
C LEU A 26 -7.90 47.41 17.20
N ILE A 27 -7.99 47.89 18.43
CA ILE A 27 -7.00 48.83 18.98
C ILE A 27 -5.77 47.99 19.31
N LEU A 28 -4.83 47.92 18.37
CA LEU A 28 -3.54 47.26 18.55
C LEU A 28 -2.65 48.12 19.45
N ASN A 29 -2.93 48.13 20.76
CA ASN A 29 -2.03 48.68 21.75
C ASN A 29 -1.09 47.57 22.23
N SER A 30 0.09 47.48 21.62
CA SER A 30 1.11 46.47 21.93
C SER A 30 1.53 46.49 23.39
N GLU A 31 1.73 47.68 23.97
CA GLU A 31 2.15 47.85 25.36
C GLU A 31 1.11 47.28 26.34
N ARG A 32 -0.17 47.56 26.09
CA ARG A 32 -1.26 47.07 26.94
C ARG A 32 -1.46 45.56 26.81
N ILE A 33 -1.25 44.99 25.63
CA ILE A 33 -1.30 43.54 25.41
C ILE A 33 -0.18 42.85 26.19
N LEU A 34 1.04 43.38 26.13
CA LEU A 34 2.19 42.84 26.87
C LEU A 34 1.97 42.95 28.38
N TYR A 35 1.53 44.11 28.89
CA TYR A 35 1.20 44.29 30.30
C TYR A 35 0.17 43.26 30.77
N ARG A 36 -0.90 43.07 30.00
CA ARG A 36 -1.96 42.11 30.35
C ARG A 36 -1.46 40.67 30.26
N ALA A 37 -0.61 40.35 29.29
CA ALA A 37 0.00 39.03 29.16
C ALA A 37 0.90 38.70 30.37
N GLU A 38 1.68 39.66 30.85
CA GLU A 38 2.52 39.51 32.04
C GLU A 38 1.69 39.35 33.32
N GLU A 39 0.55 40.04 33.42
CA GLU A 39 -0.36 39.92 34.55
C GLU A 39 -1.03 38.54 34.62
N ILE A 40 -1.44 37.99 33.47
CA ILE A 40 -2.07 36.66 33.36
C ILE A 40 -1.05 35.53 33.49
N ARG A 41 0.22 35.79 33.15
CA ARG A 41 1.27 34.77 33.15
C ARG A 41 1.34 34.08 34.51
N TYR A 42 1.23 32.75 34.50
CA TYR A 42 1.43 31.93 35.69
C TYR A 42 2.84 32.18 36.23
N LYS A 43 2.96 32.54 37.51
CA LYS A 43 4.23 32.87 38.17
C LYS A 43 4.72 31.67 38.97
N PRO A 44 6.04 31.44 39.06
CA PRO A 44 6.55 30.39 39.92
C PRO A 44 6.22 30.70 41.39
N PHE A 45 5.83 29.68 42.13
CA PHE A 45 5.51 29.77 43.56
C PHE A 45 6.64 29.16 44.41
N ASN A 46 6.66 29.48 45.71
CA ASN A 46 7.56 28.87 46.70
C ASN A 46 9.08 28.98 46.41
N GLY A 47 9.54 30.07 45.79
CA GLY A 47 10.97 30.33 45.57
C GLY A 47 11.62 29.49 44.46
N ILE A 48 10.83 28.78 43.67
CA ILE A 48 11.30 28.07 42.47
C ILE A 48 11.60 29.09 41.37
N LYS A 49 12.66 28.90 40.60
CA LYS A 49 13.05 29.81 39.50
C LYS A 49 12.13 29.67 38.27
N GLU A 50 11.71 28.45 37.97
CA GLU A 50 10.89 28.13 36.79
C GLU A 50 9.74 27.19 37.18
N ILE A 51 8.63 27.28 36.45
CA ILE A 51 7.46 26.44 36.71
C ILE A 51 7.76 25.02 36.23
N PRO A 52 7.56 23.98 37.05
CA PRO A 52 7.77 22.61 36.64
C PRO A 52 6.84 22.24 35.48
N PHE A 53 7.36 21.47 34.53
CA PHE A 53 6.64 21.15 33.29
C PHE A 53 5.28 20.47 33.52
N ILE A 54 5.12 19.72 34.61
CA ILE A 54 3.87 19.02 34.95
C ILE A 54 2.67 19.95 35.19
N GLU A 55 2.92 21.19 35.62
CA GLU A 55 1.85 22.17 35.89
C GLU A 55 1.35 22.84 34.61
N THR A 56 2.22 22.94 33.60
CA THR A 56 1.88 23.60 32.32
C THR A 56 1.47 22.60 31.25
N LEU A 57 2.16 21.45 31.16
CA LEU A 57 2.04 20.44 30.11
C LEU A 57 1.99 21.01 28.68
N ALA A 58 2.53 22.22 28.52
CA ALA A 58 2.45 23.00 27.29
C ALA A 58 3.81 22.99 26.60
N ILE A 59 3.82 22.63 25.33
CA ILE A 59 5.00 22.71 24.47
C ILE A 59 4.69 23.57 23.27
N THR A 60 5.53 24.57 23.06
CA THR A 60 5.48 25.45 21.90
C THR A 60 6.52 24.99 20.90
N ALA A 61 6.09 24.68 19.68
CA ALA A 61 7.03 24.41 18.60
C ALA A 61 7.78 25.71 18.24
N PRO A 62 9.12 25.66 18.06
CA PRO A 62 9.84 26.83 17.58
C PRO A 62 9.40 27.15 16.15
N ILE A 63 9.21 28.44 15.88
CA ILE A 63 8.72 28.96 14.59
C ILE A 63 9.54 28.42 13.41
N ASN A 64 10.84 28.25 13.59
CA ASN A 64 11.77 27.76 12.57
C ASN A 64 11.52 26.30 12.13
N LYS A 65 10.83 25.50 12.95
CA LYS A 65 10.47 24.11 12.62
C LYS A 65 9.10 24.00 11.95
N CYS A 66 8.32 25.07 11.94
CA CYS A 66 7.05 25.13 11.25
C CYS A 66 7.28 25.52 9.79
N ASN A 67 6.73 24.74 8.86
CA ASN A 67 6.73 25.16 7.46
C ASN A 67 5.62 26.22 7.29
N LEU A 68 6.02 27.49 7.22
CA LEU A 68 5.12 28.64 7.10
C LEU A 68 4.76 28.97 5.65
N ASP A 69 5.48 28.40 4.68
CA ASP A 69 5.28 28.64 3.24
C ASP A 69 4.38 27.56 2.64
N ILE A 70 3.19 27.38 3.23
CA ILE A 70 2.19 26.43 2.75
C ILE A 70 1.01 27.24 2.23
N ASP A 71 0.60 26.97 0.99
CA ASP A 71 -0.62 27.54 0.44
C ASP A 71 -1.83 27.12 1.28
N TYR A 72 -2.62 28.09 1.73
CA TYR A 72 -3.82 27.85 2.53
C TYR A 72 -4.87 27.03 1.77
N LYS A 73 -4.81 26.99 0.43
CA LYS A 73 -5.71 26.20 -0.40
C LYS A 73 -5.36 24.71 -0.42
N ASP A 74 -4.09 24.36 -0.16
CA ASP A 74 -3.67 22.95 -0.12
C ASP A 74 -3.92 22.35 1.26
N SER A 75 -5.09 21.71 1.42
CA SER A 75 -5.45 21.07 2.70
C SER A 75 -4.52 19.92 3.07
N LEU A 76 -4.00 19.17 2.10
CA LEU A 76 -3.21 17.98 2.37
C LEU A 76 -1.81 18.35 2.87
N ALA A 77 -1.15 19.31 2.22
CA ALA A 77 0.13 19.82 2.70
C ALA A 77 0.01 20.47 4.09
N ARG A 78 -1.08 21.22 4.32
CA ARG A 78 -1.37 21.84 5.62
C ARG A 78 -1.59 20.79 6.73
N GLU A 79 -2.40 19.76 6.46
CA GLU A 79 -2.65 18.67 7.43
C GLU A 79 -1.38 17.92 7.78
N ILE A 80 -0.50 17.66 6.80
CA ILE A 80 0.80 17.03 7.04
C ILE A 80 1.68 17.91 7.94
N SER A 81 1.68 19.22 7.73
CA SER A 81 2.43 20.16 8.57
C SER A 81 1.94 20.17 10.02
N PHE A 82 0.62 20.21 10.22
CA PHE A 82 0.02 20.11 11.56
C PHE A 82 0.34 18.78 12.23
N TYR A 83 0.23 17.68 11.50
CA TYR A 83 0.56 16.35 12.00
C TYR A 83 2.02 16.25 12.45
N ASN A 84 2.97 16.71 11.62
CA ASN A 84 4.39 16.65 11.94
C ASN A 84 4.75 17.55 13.13
N THR A 85 4.16 18.74 13.21
CA THR A 85 4.35 19.67 14.34
C THR A 85 3.84 19.05 15.63
N ALA A 86 2.62 18.50 15.63
CA ALA A 86 2.05 17.82 16.78
C ALA A 86 2.89 16.61 17.20
N LEU A 87 3.32 15.78 16.25
CA LEU A 87 4.14 14.60 16.52
C LEU A 87 5.48 14.96 17.19
N ASN A 88 6.15 16.01 16.73
CA ASN A 88 7.41 16.46 17.31
C ASN A 88 7.23 17.00 18.72
N ASN A 89 6.18 17.80 18.96
CA ASN A 89 5.87 18.32 20.30
C ASN A 89 5.50 17.19 21.27
N VAL A 90 4.74 16.19 20.83
CA VAL A 90 4.41 15.01 21.66
C VAL A 90 5.67 14.25 22.04
N LYS A 91 6.61 14.04 21.10
CA LYS A 91 7.89 13.39 21.42
C LYS A 91 8.68 14.16 22.47
N GLU A 92 8.74 15.48 22.35
CA GLU A 92 9.40 16.33 23.34
C GLU A 92 8.71 16.24 24.71
N ALA A 93 7.38 16.22 24.75
CA ALA A 93 6.60 16.07 25.98
C ALA A 93 6.86 14.72 26.64
N CYS A 94 6.84 13.64 25.86
CA CYS A 94 7.13 12.29 26.36
C CYS A 94 8.53 12.20 26.96
N ASN A 95 9.53 12.85 26.35
CA ASN A 95 10.89 12.89 26.89
C ASN A 95 10.92 13.63 28.23
N LYS A 96 10.35 14.84 28.30
CA LYS A 96 10.26 15.62 29.55
C LYS A 96 9.52 14.87 30.66
N LEU A 97 8.44 14.16 30.35
CA LEU A 97 7.70 13.34 31.32
C LEU A 97 8.51 12.13 31.78
N SER A 98 9.30 11.54 30.89
CA SER A 98 10.18 10.41 31.22
C SER A 98 11.34 10.85 32.11
N ASP A 99 11.92 12.03 31.89
CA ASP A 99 12.94 12.62 32.75
C ASP A 99 12.42 12.87 34.18
N LEU A 100 11.14 13.21 34.31
CA LEU A 100 10.43 13.36 35.59
C LEU A 100 9.96 12.02 36.19
N ALA A 101 10.26 10.89 35.55
CA ALA A 101 9.81 9.54 35.93
C ALA A 101 8.27 9.39 36.01
N ILE A 102 7.52 10.17 35.22
CA ILE A 102 6.05 10.13 35.17
C ILE A 102 5.59 9.18 34.05
N LYS A 103 4.72 8.23 34.38
CA LYS A 103 4.10 7.33 33.40
C LYS A 103 3.07 8.10 32.57
N TRP A 104 3.32 8.20 31.26
CA TRP A 104 2.45 8.94 30.33
C TRP A 104 1.58 8.05 29.44
N ASN A 105 1.90 6.76 29.31
CA ASN A 105 1.13 5.86 28.45
C ASN A 105 -0.10 5.30 29.20
N ARG A 106 -1.25 5.25 28.51
CA ARG A 106 -2.47 4.64 29.05
C ARG A 106 -2.28 3.12 29.18
N PRO A 107 -2.44 2.53 30.38
CA PRO A 107 -2.43 1.08 30.54
C PRO A 107 -3.62 0.42 29.82
N ASN A 108 -3.40 -0.77 29.23
CA ASN A 108 -4.45 -1.50 28.50
C ASN A 108 -5.62 -1.94 29.39
N ASP A 109 -5.37 -2.12 30.69
CA ASP A 109 -6.35 -2.61 31.67
C ASP A 109 -7.12 -1.48 32.39
N MET A 110 -6.88 -0.22 32.01
CA MET A 110 -7.54 0.92 32.64
C MET A 110 -8.85 1.24 31.92
N LEU A 111 -9.96 0.71 32.45
CA LEU A 111 -11.33 0.98 31.97
C LEU A 111 -11.86 2.30 32.56
N ALA A 112 -11.51 3.41 31.90
CA ALA A 112 -12.05 4.74 32.19
C ALA A 112 -12.95 5.19 31.02
N GLU A 113 -13.84 6.15 31.30
CA GLU A 113 -14.67 6.77 30.27
C GLU A 113 -13.80 7.47 29.20
N MET A 114 -14.11 7.22 27.93
CA MET A 114 -13.39 7.78 26.78
C MET A 114 -14.26 8.84 26.09
N LEU A 115 -13.63 9.80 25.40
CA LEU A 115 -14.33 10.89 24.69
C LEU A 115 -15.39 10.39 23.69
N LYS A 116 -15.18 9.22 23.08
CA LYS A 116 -16.13 8.57 22.15
C LYS A 116 -16.59 7.25 22.73
N SER A 117 -17.88 6.95 22.58
CA SER A 117 -18.47 5.69 23.04
C SER A 117 -18.03 4.49 22.19
N ASP A 118 -18.01 3.31 22.80
CA ASP A 118 -17.66 2.06 22.12
C ASP A 118 -18.64 1.73 20.98
N ALA A 119 -19.92 2.10 21.13
CA ALA A 119 -20.92 1.95 20.08
C ALA A 119 -20.55 2.76 18.83
N GLN A 120 -20.13 4.02 19.03
CA GLN A 120 -19.68 4.89 17.94
C GLN A 120 -18.41 4.35 17.29
N MET A 121 -17.42 3.91 18.08
CA MET A 121 -16.18 3.33 17.54
C MET A 121 -16.41 2.02 16.79
N ARG A 122 -17.38 1.19 17.22
CA ARG A 122 -17.80 0.00 16.49
C ARG A 122 -18.40 0.35 15.12
N SER A 123 -19.19 1.42 15.03
CA SER A 123 -19.71 1.91 13.75
C SER A 123 -18.59 2.37 12.81
N ILE A 124 -17.68 3.22 13.31
CA ILE A 124 -16.54 3.71 12.51
C ILE A 124 -15.70 2.54 11.99
N LYS A 125 -15.43 1.55 12.84
CA LYS A 125 -14.70 0.34 12.43
C LYS A 125 -15.43 -0.44 11.35
N ALA A 126 -16.75 -0.58 11.45
CA ALA A 126 -17.55 -1.25 10.44
C ALA A 126 -17.47 -0.53 9.09
N ASP A 127 -17.47 0.80 9.07
CA ASP A 127 -17.39 1.57 7.83
C ASP A 127 -16.01 1.50 7.18
N LEU A 128 -14.93 1.50 7.98
CA LEU A 128 -13.57 1.25 7.49
C LEU A 128 -13.43 -0.14 6.85
N LEU A 129 -14.01 -1.17 7.47
CA LEU A 129 -14.02 -2.53 6.90
C LEU A 129 -14.78 -2.58 5.58
N LYS A 130 -15.96 -1.94 5.49
CA LYS A 130 -16.72 -1.84 4.24
C LYS A 130 -15.92 -1.15 3.14
N GLN A 131 -15.21 -0.07 3.46
CA GLN A 131 -14.35 0.64 2.50
C GLN A 131 -13.20 -0.24 2.02
N GLU A 132 -12.54 -0.96 2.93
CA GLU A 132 -11.47 -1.89 2.59
C GLU A 132 -11.96 -3.02 1.68
N GLU A 133 -13.15 -3.58 1.95
CA GLU A 133 -13.79 -4.60 1.12
C GLU A 133 -14.11 -4.08 -0.28
N LYS A 134 -14.62 -2.85 -0.41
CA LYS A 134 -14.86 -2.19 -1.70
C LYS A 134 -13.56 -2.06 -2.50
N ILE A 135 -12.49 -1.59 -1.87
CA ILE A 135 -11.17 -1.46 -2.52
C ILE A 135 -10.66 -2.82 -2.97
N LYS A 136 -10.71 -3.83 -2.10
CA LYS A 136 -10.31 -5.21 -2.42
C LYS A 136 -11.13 -5.80 -3.57
N ALA A 137 -12.44 -5.54 -3.61
CA ALA A 137 -13.30 -6.01 -4.69
C ALA A 137 -12.90 -5.40 -6.05
N VAL A 138 -12.62 -4.09 -6.08
CA VAL A 138 -12.14 -3.39 -7.29
C VAL A 138 -10.78 -3.92 -7.74
N GLN A 139 -9.82 -4.09 -6.81
CA GLN A 139 -8.51 -4.66 -7.12
C GLN A 139 -8.62 -6.09 -7.65
N ASN A 140 -9.46 -6.92 -7.05
CA ASN A 140 -9.73 -8.28 -7.50
C ASN A 140 -10.39 -8.30 -8.90
N ARG A 141 -11.30 -7.37 -9.19
CA ARG A 141 -11.91 -7.22 -10.53
C ARG A 141 -10.87 -6.85 -11.58
N LYS A 142 -9.97 -5.90 -11.28
CA LYS A 142 -8.85 -5.53 -12.16
C LYS A 142 -7.94 -6.75 -12.41
N LYS A 143 -7.56 -7.46 -11.36
CA LYS A 143 -6.72 -8.67 -11.45
C LYS A 143 -7.38 -9.77 -12.30
N ARG A 144 -8.65 -10.09 -12.03
CA ARG A 144 -9.43 -11.07 -12.82
C ARG A 144 -9.52 -10.69 -14.29
N THR A 145 -9.66 -9.40 -14.60
CA THR A 145 -9.69 -8.91 -15.99
C THR A 145 -8.35 -9.14 -16.70
N ILE A 146 -7.23 -8.84 -16.03
CA ILE A 146 -5.88 -9.08 -16.58
C ILE A 146 -5.63 -10.58 -16.78
N GLU A 147 -5.96 -11.40 -15.78
CA GLU A 147 -5.83 -12.86 -15.85
C GLU A 147 -6.64 -13.45 -17.02
N LYS A 148 -7.88 -12.97 -17.24
CA LYS A 148 -8.70 -13.38 -18.40
C LYS A 148 -8.03 -13.03 -19.73
N LYS A 149 -7.50 -11.80 -19.88
CA LYS A 149 -6.78 -11.38 -21.09
C LYS A 149 -5.53 -12.23 -21.33
N PHE A 150 -4.75 -12.49 -20.29
CA PHE A 150 -3.53 -13.30 -20.38
C PHE A 150 -3.83 -14.77 -20.71
N THR A 151 -4.85 -15.35 -20.07
CA THR A 151 -5.28 -16.73 -20.34
C THR A 151 -5.72 -16.90 -21.80
N LYS A 152 -6.46 -15.93 -22.36
CA LYS A 152 -6.84 -15.93 -23.78
C LYS A 152 -5.62 -15.91 -24.70
N LYS A 153 -4.62 -15.05 -24.42
CA LYS A 153 -3.36 -14.99 -25.18
C LYS A 153 -2.61 -16.33 -25.14
N ILE A 154 -2.46 -16.92 -23.95
CA ILE A 154 -1.82 -18.23 -23.79
C ILE A 154 -2.54 -19.32 -24.60
N GLN A 155 -3.88 -19.33 -24.58
CA GLN A 155 -4.64 -20.33 -25.34
C GLN A 155 -4.40 -20.19 -26.85
N VAL A 156 -4.36 -18.97 -27.37
CA VAL A 156 -4.06 -18.69 -28.78
C VAL A 156 -2.62 -19.10 -29.13
N GLU A 157 -1.64 -18.71 -28.32
CA GLU A 157 -0.24 -19.08 -28.51
C GLU A 157 -0.01 -20.59 -28.47
N LYS A 158 -0.63 -21.30 -27.52
CA LYS A 158 -0.58 -22.77 -27.46
C LYS A 158 -1.17 -23.42 -28.71
N LYS A 159 -2.27 -22.90 -29.25
CA LYS A 159 -2.85 -23.41 -30.51
C LYS A 159 -1.90 -23.17 -31.69
N LYS A 160 -1.29 -21.98 -31.79
CA LYS A 160 -0.29 -21.65 -32.82
C LYS A 160 0.94 -22.55 -32.72
N LEU A 161 1.50 -22.73 -31.53
CA LEU A 161 2.63 -23.62 -31.28
C LEU A 161 2.32 -25.06 -31.69
N ARG A 162 1.16 -25.60 -31.29
CA ARG A 162 0.73 -26.96 -31.69
C ARG A 162 0.57 -27.09 -33.20
N ALA A 163 0.01 -26.09 -33.88
CA ALA A 163 -0.13 -26.12 -35.33
C ALA A 163 1.24 -26.06 -36.04
N GLN A 164 2.16 -25.25 -35.51
CA GLN A 164 3.52 -25.15 -36.02
C GLN A 164 4.32 -26.43 -35.78
N GLU A 165 4.18 -27.05 -34.61
CA GLU A 165 4.73 -28.38 -34.32
C GLU A 165 4.21 -29.43 -35.30
N LYS A 166 2.90 -29.49 -35.56
CA LYS A 166 2.32 -30.39 -36.56
C LYS A 166 2.89 -30.14 -37.96
N LYS A 167 2.96 -28.89 -38.41
CA LYS A 167 3.53 -28.52 -39.72
C LYS A 167 5.01 -28.90 -39.81
N ASN A 168 5.78 -28.67 -38.75
CA ASN A 168 7.18 -29.06 -38.68
C ASN A 168 7.33 -30.59 -38.74
N ASN A 169 6.50 -31.33 -37.99
CA ASN A 169 6.51 -32.80 -38.00
C ASN A 169 6.14 -33.36 -39.38
N ILE A 170 5.12 -32.80 -40.07
CA ILE A 170 4.77 -33.21 -41.44
C ILE A 170 5.93 -32.95 -42.39
N LYS A 171 6.55 -31.77 -42.35
CA LYS A 171 7.74 -31.45 -43.15
C LYS A 171 8.91 -32.39 -42.85
N GLU A 172 9.09 -32.79 -41.59
CA GLU A 172 10.12 -33.77 -41.23
C GLU A 172 9.82 -35.16 -41.81
N ILE A 173 8.55 -35.58 -41.82
CA ILE A 173 8.11 -36.83 -42.45
C ILE A 173 8.29 -36.76 -43.97
N GLU A 174 7.95 -35.65 -44.62
CA GLU A 174 8.15 -35.46 -46.06
C GLU A 174 9.63 -35.50 -46.44
N ARG A 175 10.50 -34.83 -45.66
CA ARG A 175 11.96 -34.91 -45.83
C ARG A 175 12.48 -36.33 -45.65
N TRP A 176 11.97 -37.06 -44.66
CA TRP A 176 12.31 -38.48 -44.50
C TRP A 176 11.86 -39.30 -45.71
N LYS A 177 10.60 -39.14 -46.18
CA LYS A 177 10.09 -39.84 -47.37
C LYS A 177 10.93 -39.57 -48.61
N ALA A 178 11.38 -38.33 -48.81
CA ALA A 178 12.21 -37.94 -49.94
C ALA A 178 13.63 -38.54 -49.86
N ASN A 179 14.21 -38.61 -48.67
CA ASN A 179 15.58 -39.12 -48.43
C ASN A 179 15.61 -40.61 -48.03
N ARG A 180 14.52 -41.36 -48.21
CA ARG A 180 14.42 -42.76 -47.83
C ARG A 180 15.08 -43.66 -48.87
N ASP A 181 15.99 -44.52 -48.42
CA ASP A 181 16.48 -45.64 -49.22
C ASP A 181 15.38 -46.68 -49.42
N LYS A 182 15.02 -46.94 -50.68
CA LYS A 182 13.94 -47.87 -51.06
C LYS A 182 14.30 -49.35 -50.86
N SER A 183 15.58 -49.66 -50.63
CA SER A 183 16.12 -51.01 -50.46
C SER A 183 15.87 -51.61 -49.05
N ILE A 184 15.59 -50.75 -48.05
CA ILE A 184 15.49 -51.14 -46.65
C ILE A 184 14.01 -51.19 -46.22
N PRO A 185 13.60 -52.14 -45.35
CA PRO A 185 12.25 -52.18 -44.78
C PRO A 185 11.84 -50.83 -44.15
N VAL A 186 10.56 -50.49 -44.33
CA VAL A 186 10.00 -49.17 -43.95
C VAL A 186 10.20 -48.86 -42.46
N GLU A 187 9.98 -49.86 -41.60
CA GLU A 187 10.11 -49.77 -40.14
C GLU A 187 11.54 -49.39 -39.72
N GLU A 188 12.55 -50.08 -40.25
CA GLU A 188 13.97 -49.84 -39.91
C GLU A 188 14.49 -48.50 -40.42
N SER A 189 14.03 -48.07 -41.61
CA SER A 189 14.42 -46.78 -42.20
C SER A 189 13.83 -45.59 -41.44
N PHE A 190 12.63 -45.74 -40.90
CA PHE A 190 11.97 -44.71 -40.08
C PHE A 190 12.66 -44.54 -38.72
N ASP A 191 12.93 -45.66 -38.04
CA ASP A 191 13.63 -45.65 -36.74
C ASP A 191 15.06 -45.11 -36.85
N LYS A 192 15.83 -45.48 -37.89
CA LYS A 192 17.19 -44.94 -38.10
C LYS A 192 17.21 -43.42 -38.32
N PHE A 193 16.23 -42.86 -39.03
CA PHE A 193 16.16 -41.41 -39.30
C PHE A 193 15.87 -40.58 -38.04
N PHE A 194 14.96 -41.04 -37.18
CA PHE A 194 14.62 -40.35 -35.94
C PHE A 194 15.62 -40.62 -34.80
N THR A 195 16.26 -41.79 -34.76
CA THR A 195 17.33 -42.11 -33.79
C THR A 195 18.62 -41.36 -34.09
N ASN A 196 19.09 -41.30 -35.35
CA ASN A 196 20.27 -40.49 -35.73
C ASN A 196 20.07 -39.00 -35.40
N LYS A 197 18.86 -38.47 -35.58
CA LYS A 197 18.56 -37.06 -35.27
C LYS A 197 18.48 -36.78 -33.76
N LYS A 198 18.04 -37.73 -32.93
CA LYS A 198 18.11 -37.64 -31.46
C LYS A 198 19.56 -37.55 -30.97
N VAL A 199 20.48 -38.30 -31.59
CA VAL A 199 21.92 -38.27 -31.27
C VAL A 199 22.57 -36.91 -31.61
N VAL A 200 22.16 -36.24 -32.70
CA VAL A 200 22.65 -34.90 -33.07
C VAL A 200 22.14 -33.78 -32.14
N LYS A 201 20.92 -33.90 -31.57
CA LYS A 201 20.42 -32.92 -30.58
C LYS A 201 21.01 -33.11 -29.18
N SER A 202 21.44 -34.32 -28.81
CA SER A 202 22.15 -34.56 -27.54
C SER A 202 23.62 -34.15 -27.54
N SER A 203 24.23 -33.91 -28.72
CA SER A 203 25.66 -33.56 -28.84
C SER A 203 25.96 -32.07 -29.03
N LYS A 204 24.96 -31.20 -29.17
CA LYS A 204 25.13 -29.73 -29.25
C LYS A 204 24.46 -29.01 -28.07
N ASN A 205 25.09 -29.10 -26.90
CA ASN A 205 25.24 -28.04 -25.87
C ASN A 205 25.53 -28.67 -24.49
N LYS A 206 26.76 -29.13 -24.31
CA LYS A 206 27.47 -29.07 -23.02
C LYS A 206 28.58 -28.02 -23.16
N GLN A 207 28.19 -26.75 -23.20
CA GLN A 207 29.08 -25.65 -22.83
C GLN A 207 28.31 -24.75 -21.89
N GLY A 208 28.94 -24.50 -20.75
CA GLY A 208 28.33 -23.95 -19.55
C GLY A 208 27.70 -22.57 -19.78
N ARG A 209 26.58 -22.37 -19.09
CA ARG A 209 26.10 -21.03 -18.73
C ARG A 209 25.39 -21.15 -17.40
N ASP A 210 25.99 -20.53 -16.40
CA ASP A 210 25.49 -20.42 -15.04
C ASP A 210 24.01 -20.08 -14.99
N LYS A 211 23.24 -20.94 -14.33
CA LYS A 211 21.87 -20.66 -13.88
C LYS A 211 21.82 -20.73 -12.37
N SER A 212 22.60 -19.88 -11.71
CA SER A 212 22.58 -19.68 -10.26
C SER A 212 21.94 -18.35 -9.83
N GLU A 213 21.46 -17.48 -10.73
CA GLU A 213 20.98 -16.14 -10.33
C GLU A 213 19.49 -15.81 -10.60
N ILE A 214 18.73 -16.62 -11.34
CA ILE A 214 17.31 -16.31 -11.65
C ILE A 214 16.32 -17.10 -10.78
N SER A 215 16.77 -18.00 -9.90
CA SER A 215 15.90 -18.75 -8.98
C SER A 215 15.68 -18.08 -7.62
N LYS A 216 16.34 -16.95 -7.32
CA LYS A 216 16.19 -16.23 -6.04
C LYS A 216 15.10 -15.14 -6.01
N LYS A 217 14.43 -14.82 -7.13
CA LYS A 217 13.44 -13.73 -7.21
C LYS A 217 11.98 -14.13 -7.37
N ILE A 218 11.64 -15.41 -7.35
CA ILE A 218 10.24 -15.87 -7.31
C ILE A 218 10.06 -16.67 -6.03
N GLY A 219 9.76 -15.95 -4.95
CA GLY A 219 9.38 -16.52 -3.66
C GLY A 219 8.17 -17.43 -3.82
N THR A 220 8.41 -18.72 -3.97
CA THR A 220 7.36 -19.72 -3.88
C THR A 220 7.04 -19.90 -2.40
N ASN A 221 5.92 -19.29 -1.99
CA ASN A 221 5.27 -19.52 -0.70
C ASN A 221 4.82 -20.98 -0.60
N SER A 222 5.75 -21.89 -0.29
CA SER A 222 5.49 -23.31 -0.02
C SER A 222 5.03 -23.55 1.42
N LYS A 223 5.05 -22.52 2.29
CA LYS A 223 4.57 -22.62 3.68
C LYS A 223 3.04 -22.51 3.85
N LEU A 224 2.29 -21.99 2.86
CA LEU A 224 0.83 -21.83 3.01
C LEU A 224 0.00 -23.08 2.63
N LYS A 225 0.60 -24.10 2.01
CA LYS A 225 -0.15 -25.29 1.54
C LYS A 225 -0.30 -26.37 2.61
N LYS A 226 0.41 -26.29 3.75
CA LYS A 226 0.30 -27.24 4.86
C LYS A 226 -0.82 -26.93 5.87
N LEU A 227 -1.40 -25.71 5.87
CA LEU A 227 -2.46 -25.35 6.84
C LEU A 227 -3.88 -25.74 6.43
N ARG A 228 -4.11 -26.15 5.17
CA ARG A 228 -5.46 -26.47 4.65
C ARG A 228 -5.85 -27.95 4.65
N ARG A 229 -5.02 -28.84 5.23
CA ARG A 229 -5.32 -30.29 5.29
C ARG A 229 -5.85 -30.79 6.63
N ASN A 230 -5.93 -29.95 7.68
CA ASN A 230 -6.30 -30.41 9.03
C ASN A 230 -7.65 -29.86 9.56
N LYS A 231 -8.58 -29.41 8.70
CA LYS A 231 -9.92 -28.95 9.15
C LYS A 231 -11.11 -29.74 8.58
N SER A 232 -10.88 -30.97 8.11
CA SER A 232 -11.98 -31.86 7.71
C SER A 232 -11.73 -33.28 8.23
N SER A 233 -11.90 -33.49 9.53
CA SER A 233 -12.10 -34.81 10.15
C SER A 233 -12.50 -34.63 11.62
N LYS A 234 -13.51 -35.41 12.03
CA LYS A 234 -14.28 -35.44 13.29
C LYS A 234 -15.43 -34.42 13.32
N ARG A 235 -16.68 -34.85 13.07
CA ARG A 235 -17.58 -35.67 13.93
C ARG A 235 -17.70 -35.07 15.32
#